data_AF-A0A2V7FE44-F1
#
_entry.id   AF-A0A2V7FE44-F1
#
_cell.length_a   1.000
_cell.length_b   1.000
_cell.length_c   1.000
_cell.angle_alpha   90.00
_cell.angle_beta   90.00
_cell.angle_gamma   90.00
#
_symmetry.space_group_name_H-M   'P 1'
#
loop_
_entity.id
_entity.type
_entity.pdbx_description
1 polymer ?
#
loop_
_entity_poly.entity_id
_entity_poly.type
_entity_poly.pdbx_seq_one_letter_code
_entity_poly.pdbx_strand_id
1 'polypeptide(L)' 'MIPDLWAEIDDAVLKCLAIGEATPADIGRRLGISEAAVVSVVAMLAAEGRVRVCRVALA' A
#
# COMPACT_ATOMS: atom_id res chain seq x y z
N MET A 1 -17.94 12.89 -3.86
CA MET A 1 -16.66 12.29 -4.32
C MET A 1 -15.60 12.93 -3.44
N ILE A 2 -14.89 12.17 -2.59
CA ILE A 2 -13.81 12.69 -1.75
C ILE A 2 -12.49 12.24 -2.39
N PRO A 3 -11.99 12.93 -3.42
CA PRO A 3 -10.72 12.59 -4.06
C PRO A 3 -9.54 12.68 -3.08
N ASP A 4 -9.64 13.54 -2.07
CA ASP A 4 -8.55 13.78 -1.11
C ASP A 4 -8.29 12.59 -0.18
N LEU A 5 -9.32 11.86 0.24
CA LEU A 5 -9.19 10.75 1.18
C LEU A 5 -8.41 9.57 0.58
N TRP A 6 -8.61 9.29 -0.72
CA TRP A 6 -7.87 8.23 -1.40
C TRP A 6 -6.42 8.63 -1.67
N ALA A 7 -6.17 9.89 -2.01
CA ALA A 7 -4.81 10.41 -2.15
C ALA A 7 -4.03 10.35 -0.82
N GLU A 8 -4.67 10.63 0.31
CA GLU A 8 -4.05 10.51 1.63
C GLU A 8 -3.64 9.07 1.96
N ILE A 9 -4.47 8.07 1.62
CA ILE A 9 -4.16 6.66 1.82
C ILE A 9 -2.98 6.23 0.95
N ASP A 10 -2.98 6.61 -0.33
CA ASP A 10 -1.88 6.33 -1.25
C ASP A 10 -0.55 6.89 -0.70
N ASP A 11 -0.55 8.16 -0.29
CA ASP A 11 0.63 8.82 0.27
C ASP A 11 1.11 8.14 1.56
N ALA A 12 0.18 7.71 2.41
CA ALA A 12 0.52 6.99 3.64
C ALA A 12 1.16 5.61 3.35
N VAL A 13 0.66 4.89 2.34
CA VAL A 13 1.26 3.63 1.89
C VAL A 13 2.66 3.87 1.30
N LEU A 14 2.83 4.89 0.45
CA LEU A 14 4.13 5.24 -0.12
C LEU A 14 5.15 5.64 0.96
N LYS A 15 4.73 6.40 1.98
CA LYS A 15 5.59 6.73 3.14
C LYS A 15 6.02 5.49 3.91
N CYS A 16 5.17 4.48 4.04
CA CYS A 16 5.55 3.21 4.67
C CYS A 16 6.63 2.47 3.88
N LEU A 17 6.54 2.48 2.54
CA LEU A 17 7.50 1.84 1.64
C LEU A 17 8.81 2.62 1.48
N ALA A 18 8.80 3.93 1.72
CA ALA A 18 10.01 4.76 1.72
C ALA A 18 11.00 4.38 2.84
N ILE A 19 10.52 3.73 3.91
CA ILE A 19 11.35 3.25 5.03
C ILE A 19 12.04 1.92 4.66
N GLY A 20 11.53 1.20 3.66
CA GLY A 20 12.03 -0.09 3.20
C GLY A 20 10.91 -1.03 2.76
N GLU A 21 11.27 -2.29 2.53
CA GLU A 21 10.30 -3.34 2.22
C GLU A 21 9.35 -3.57 3.40
N ALA A 22 8.06 -3.75 3.11
CA ALA A 22 7.04 -4.03 4.10
C ALA A 22 5.99 -4.99 3.54
N THR A 23 5.44 -5.85 4.38
CA THR A 23 4.30 -6.69 3.99
C THR A 23 3.00 -5.88 4.04
N PRO A 24 1.95 -6.29 3.30
CA PRO A 24 0.64 -5.65 3.40
C PRO A 24 0.09 -5.62 4.85
N ALA A 25 0.32 -6.68 5.63
CA ALA A 25 -0.03 -6.74 7.04
C ALA A 25 0.70 -5.69 7.89
N ASP A 26 2.00 -5.47 7.65
CA ASP A 26 2.78 -4.45 8.36
C ASP A 26 2.26 -3.04 8.09
N ILE A 27 1.98 -2.74 6.82
CA ILE A 27 1.44 -1.45 6.39
C ILE A 27 0.05 -1.25 7.02
N GLY A 28 -0.81 -2.27 6.98
CA GLY A 28 -2.16 -2.19 7.58
C GLY A 28 -2.12 -1.88 9.07
N ARG A 29 -1.21 -2.53 9.82
CA ARG A 29 -0.99 -2.24 11.24
C ARG A 29 -0.52 -0.80 11.49
N ARG A 30 0.38 -0.27 10.66
CA ARG A 30 0.90 1.10 10.79
C ARG A 30 -0.17 2.16 10.48
N LEU A 31 -1.03 1.88 9.51
CA LEU A 31 -2.03 2.83 9.00
C LEU A 31 -3.42 2.66 9.64
N GLY A 32 -3.64 1.61 10.43
CA GLY A 32 -4.95 1.34 11.06
C GLY A 32 -6.02 0.88 10.07
N ILE A 33 -5.62 0.28 8.95
CA ILE A 33 -6.53 -0.24 7.92
C ILE A 33 -6.34 -1.75 7.72
N SER A 34 -7.33 -2.41 7.11
CA SER A 34 -7.26 -3.85 6.88
C SER A 34 -6.16 -4.21 5.89
N GLU A 35 -5.56 -5.39 6.06
CA GLU A 35 -4.57 -5.91 5.11
C GLU A 35 -5.13 -5.99 3.68
N ALA A 36 -6.39 -6.40 3.52
CA ALA A 36 -7.05 -6.46 2.22
C ALA A 36 -7.14 -5.08 1.54
N ALA A 37 -7.40 -4.01 2.31
CA ALA A 37 -7.39 -2.65 1.78
C ALA A 37 -6.00 -2.26 1.28
N VAL A 38 -4.95 -2.60 2.04
CA VAL A 38 -3.56 -2.36 1.62
C VAL A 38 -3.23 -3.13 0.35
N VAL A 39 -3.59 -4.41 0.26
CA VAL A 39 -3.35 -5.22 -0.95
C VAL A 39 -3.99 -4.56 -2.16
N SER A 40 -5.24 -4.08 -2.04
CA SER A 40 -5.93 -3.40 -3.12
C SER A 40 -5.23 -2.10 -3.55
N VAL A 41 -4.79 -1.28 -2.58
CA VAL A 41 -4.06 -0.03 -2.87
C VAL A 41 -2.71 -0.32 -3.51
N VAL A 42 -1.93 -1.24 -2.96
CA VAL A 42 -0.62 -1.61 -3.52
C VAL A 42 -0.75 -2.16 -4.94
N ALA A 43 -1.78 -2.97 -5.22
CA ALA A 43 -2.03 -3.48 -6.56
C ALA A 43 -2.35 -2.34 -7.54
N MET A 44 -3.15 -1.35 -7.13
CA MET A 44 -3.45 -0.16 -7.93
C MET A 44 -2.20 0.69 -8.18
N LEU A 45 -1.43 1.01 -7.13
CA LEU A 45 -0.18 1.76 -7.23
C LEU A 45 0.85 1.05 -8.12
N ALA A 46 0.88 -0.28 -8.09
CA ALA A 46 1.75 -1.07 -8.96
C ALA A 46 1.29 -1.00 -10.43
N ALA A 47 -0.03 -1.07 -10.69
CA ALA A 47 -0.59 -0.89 -12.02
C ALA A 47 -0.32 0.52 -12.58
N GLU A 48 -0.28 1.54 -11.72
CA GLU A 48 0.08 2.92 -12.04
C GLU A 48 1.61 3.13 -12.19
N GLY A 49 2.43 2.13 -11.90
CA GLY A 49 3.90 2.22 -11.97
C GLY A 49 4.54 3.04 -10.83
N ARG A 50 3.77 3.36 -9.79
CA ARG A 50 4.24 4.13 -8.62
C ARG A 50 5.01 3.28 -7.61
N VAL A 51 4.76 1.97 -7.59
CA VAL A 51 5.52 0.98 -6.80
C VAL A 51 5.82 -0.26 -7.65
N ARG A 52 6.78 -1.07 -7.22
CA ARG A 52 7.11 -2.36 -7.85
C ARG A 52 6.94 -3.50 -6.86
N VAL A 53 6.22 -4.54 -7.26
CA VAL A 53 6.14 -5.79 -6.49
C VAL A 53 7.40 -6.61 -6.77
N CYS A 54 8.36 -6.59 -5.83
CA CYS A 54 9.65 -7.28 -5.98
C CYS A 54 9.65 -8.71 -5.45
N ARG A 55 8.73 -9.06 -4.55
CA ARG A 55 8.64 -10.38 -3.91
C ARG A 55 7.22 -10.89 -3.98
N VAL A 56 7.08 -12.10 -4.53
CA VAL A 56 5.83 -12.87 -4.56
C VAL A 56 6.18 -14.27 -4.08
N ALA A 57 5.42 -14.80 -3.13
CA ALA A 57 5.63 -16.13 -2.56
C ALA A 57 4.26 -16.80 -2.36
N LEU A 58 4.27 -18.13 -2.21
CA LEU A 58 3.08 -18.86 -1.78
C LEU A 58 2.76 -18.53 -0.31
N ALA A 59 1.46 -18.45 0.00
CA ALA A 59 0.93 -18.14 1.33
C ALA A 59 0.93 -19.37 2.24
#